data_AF-B5HTN2-F1
#
_entry.id   AF-B5HTN2-F1
#
_cell.length_a   1.000
_cell.length_b   1.000
_cell.length_c   1.000
_cell.angle_alpha   90.00
_cell.angle_beta   90.00
_cell.angle_gamma   90.00
#
_symmetry.space_group_name_H-M   'P 1'
#
loop_
_entity.id
_entity.type
_entity.pdbx_description
1 polymer ?
#
loop_
_entity_poly.entity_id
_entity_poly.type
_entity_poly.pdbx_seq_one_letter_code
_entity_poly.pdbx_strand_id
1 'polypeptide(L)'
;MPPTDDRGDIHGDEPGPSPGSGGEAGAFAGPDNVSGSFGTPGDESRRTTEREGGGGRVRRDERDRGVGRGRETRHPREAHPAHEAGHAGEPDQVRVSDVLAEGARGADPAEIPGKLCVAAVRLLPVADASVSLRSNGMPVQLSSSSARAAHLADLQATLGDGPCTSAAKTRAAVLATDLTSGPDADRWPVFAQQATAAGVRAVYAMPLGNDTVCVGTLDLYRDVPGGLTRREVRIAELVASVMTVALTALARGQENGPADDLWLSGLGKAHDEVYQAVGMIMVQLGVDSDEALARLRADAFADSRTAPEVAHDVVWHLKRFDRD
;
A
#
# COMPACT_ATOMS: atom_id res chain seq x y z
N MET A 1 5.00 90.56 -14.49
CA MET A 1 4.95 90.27 -15.93
C MET A 1 4.66 88.78 -16.05
N PRO A 2 3.54 88.39 -16.66
CA PRO A 2 2.87 87.09 -16.45
C PRO A 2 3.06 86.21 -17.71
N PRO A 3 2.10 85.36 -18.13
CA PRO A 3 1.49 84.13 -17.54
C PRO A 3 1.78 82.92 -18.48
N THR A 4 1.25 81.70 -18.34
CA THR A 4 -0.11 81.19 -18.65
C THR A 4 -0.03 79.65 -18.63
N ASP A 5 -1.07 78.82 -18.58
CA ASP A 5 -2.49 78.80 -18.18
C ASP A 5 -3.06 77.50 -18.82
N ASP A 6 -4.23 77.09 -18.34
CA ASP A 6 -5.22 76.17 -18.90
C ASP A 6 -4.94 74.65 -18.83
N ARG A 7 -5.64 73.87 -17.99
CA ARG A 7 -7.08 73.58 -17.83
C ARG A 7 -7.65 72.65 -18.91
N GLY A 8 -8.42 71.68 -18.43
CA GLY A 8 -9.33 70.84 -19.21
C GLY A 8 -9.94 69.72 -18.37
N ASP A 9 -10.94 70.08 -17.55
CA ASP A 9 -11.92 69.16 -16.95
C ASP A 9 -12.79 68.48 -18.03
N ILE A 10 -13.28 67.25 -17.74
CA ILE A 10 -14.69 66.78 -17.88
C ILE A 10 -14.76 65.28 -17.46
N HIS A 11 -15.54 64.88 -16.42
CA HIS A 11 -16.87 64.23 -16.51
C HIS A 11 -16.95 63.10 -17.54
N GLY A 12 -17.40 61.87 -17.28
CA GLY A 12 -18.23 61.24 -16.25
C GLY A 12 -18.73 59.89 -16.81
N ASP A 13 -19.58 59.20 -16.04
CA ASP A 13 -20.39 58.00 -16.37
C ASP A 13 -19.79 56.59 -16.22
N GLU A 14 -20.20 55.96 -15.11
CA GLU A 14 -20.58 54.55 -15.02
C GLU A 14 -21.62 54.15 -16.09
N PRO A 15 -21.73 52.86 -16.37
CA PRO A 15 -23.06 52.27 -16.54
C PRO A 15 -23.28 51.05 -15.65
N GLY A 16 -24.32 51.14 -14.83
CA GLY A 16 -25.02 50.02 -14.19
C GLY A 16 -25.89 49.20 -15.18
N PRO A 17 -26.68 48.23 -14.66
CA PRO A 17 -26.91 46.93 -15.32
C PRO A 17 -28.31 46.74 -15.94
N SER A 18 -28.49 45.58 -16.62
CA SER A 18 -29.72 44.81 -16.95
C SER A 18 -29.96 44.60 -18.46
N PRO A 19 -30.85 43.69 -18.96
CA PRO A 19 -31.65 42.63 -18.30
C PRO A 19 -31.54 41.24 -18.99
N GLY A 20 -32.27 40.25 -18.46
CA GLY A 20 -32.30 38.85 -18.92
C GLY A 20 -33.27 38.50 -20.06
N SER A 21 -33.20 37.23 -20.47
CA SER A 21 -34.20 36.38 -21.16
C SER A 21 -33.69 34.93 -20.99
N GLY A 22 -34.46 33.89 -20.68
CA GLY A 22 -35.85 33.58 -20.97
C GLY A 22 -35.88 32.55 -22.12
N GLY A 23 -35.93 31.25 -21.83
CA GLY A 23 -36.03 30.19 -22.83
C GLY A 23 -36.23 28.80 -22.22
N GLU A 24 -37.48 28.34 -22.23
CA GLU A 24 -37.96 27.01 -21.83
C GLU A 24 -37.73 25.91 -22.89
N ALA A 25 -37.89 24.65 -22.42
CA ALA A 25 -38.42 23.46 -23.09
C ALA A 25 -37.44 22.40 -23.61
N GLY A 26 -37.63 21.17 -23.12
CA GLY A 26 -37.02 19.96 -23.65
C GLY A 26 -37.17 18.74 -22.74
N ALA A 27 -38.39 18.26 -22.54
CA ALA A 27 -38.66 16.98 -21.89
C ALA A 27 -38.09 15.80 -22.71
N PHE A 28 -37.41 14.86 -22.05
CA PHE A 28 -37.19 13.51 -22.58
C PHE A 28 -37.47 12.48 -21.48
N ALA A 29 -38.39 11.57 -21.81
CA ALA A 29 -38.85 10.47 -20.98
C ALA A 29 -38.20 9.16 -21.46
N GLY A 30 -37.84 8.30 -20.49
CA GLY A 30 -37.65 6.85 -20.64
C GLY A 30 -36.39 6.37 -21.38
N PRO A 31 -35.93 5.12 -21.13
CA PRO A 31 -36.79 3.99 -20.83
C PRO A 31 -36.45 3.20 -19.54
N ASP A 32 -37.47 2.43 -19.16
CA ASP A 32 -37.58 1.45 -18.11
C ASP A 32 -36.45 0.42 -18.11
N ASN A 33 -35.82 0.21 -16.94
CA ASN A 33 -34.91 -0.90 -16.73
C ASN A 33 -35.67 -2.07 -16.11
N VAL A 34 -35.92 -3.09 -16.94
CA VAL A 34 -36.52 -4.37 -16.57
C VAL A 34 -35.50 -5.16 -15.77
N SER A 35 -35.73 -5.32 -14.46
CA SER A 35 -35.00 -6.25 -13.61
C SER A 35 -35.28 -7.69 -14.02
N GLY A 36 -34.42 -8.23 -14.88
CA GLY A 36 -34.32 -9.66 -15.15
C GLY A 36 -33.59 -10.38 -14.01
N SER A 37 -34.35 -11.13 -13.22
CA SER A 37 -33.85 -12.05 -12.21
C SER A 37 -33.17 -13.24 -12.88
N PHE A 38 -31.84 -13.33 -12.80
CA PHE A 38 -31.08 -14.53 -13.19
C PHE A 38 -30.81 -15.38 -11.94
N GLY A 39 -31.39 -16.58 -11.97
CA GLY A 39 -31.29 -17.58 -10.93
C GLY A 39 -29.89 -18.20 -10.83
N THR A 40 -29.47 -18.40 -9.60
CA THR A 40 -28.36 -19.23 -9.14
C THR A 40 -28.67 -20.71 -9.37
N PRO A 41 -27.77 -21.52 -9.96
CA PRO A 41 -27.82 -22.97 -9.81
C PRO A 41 -27.18 -23.38 -8.48
N GLY A 42 -27.87 -24.27 -7.77
CA GLY A 42 -27.54 -24.72 -6.42
C GLY A 42 -26.31 -25.62 -6.33
N ASP A 43 -25.63 -25.52 -5.19
CA ASP A 43 -24.62 -26.43 -4.69
C ASP A 43 -25.23 -27.26 -3.56
N GLU A 44 -25.62 -28.50 -3.84
CA GLU A 44 -26.04 -29.48 -2.83
C GLU A 44 -24.89 -30.44 -2.49
N SER A 45 -24.30 -30.11 -1.34
CA SER A 45 -23.58 -30.91 -0.36
C SER A 45 -23.68 -32.46 -0.42
N ARG A 46 -22.48 -33.04 -0.24
CA ARG A 46 -22.13 -34.17 0.65
C ARG A 46 -22.67 -35.57 0.34
N ARG A 47 -21.72 -36.50 0.17
CA ARG A 47 -21.69 -37.78 0.92
C ARG A 47 -20.26 -38.31 1.08
N THR A 48 -19.90 -38.52 2.34
CA THR A 48 -18.92 -39.48 2.87
C THR A 48 -19.35 -40.92 2.48
N THR A 49 -18.56 -42.00 2.45
CA THR A 49 -17.55 -42.53 3.39
C THR A 49 -17.03 -43.89 2.84
N GLU A 50 -15.89 -44.35 3.38
CA GLU A 50 -15.41 -45.77 3.43
C GLU A 50 -14.83 -46.38 2.12
N ARG A 51 -13.78 -47.23 2.10
CA ARG A 51 -13.00 -47.96 3.13
C ARG A 51 -11.76 -48.60 2.49
N GLU A 52 -10.84 -49.04 3.35
CA GLU A 52 -9.83 -50.13 3.18
C GLU A 52 -8.56 -49.81 2.37
N GLY A 53 -7.35 -50.18 2.78
CA GLY A 53 -6.90 -50.97 3.93
C GLY A 53 -5.39 -51.27 3.86
N GLY A 54 -4.85 -51.82 4.94
CA GLY A 54 -3.50 -52.43 5.04
C GLY A 54 -2.43 -51.49 5.59
N GLY A 55 -1.73 -51.76 6.69
CA GLY A 55 -1.44 -53.02 7.37
C GLY A 55 0.08 -53.12 7.53
N GLY A 56 0.60 -53.04 8.76
CA GLY A 56 2.05 -53.17 8.98
C GLY A 56 2.47 -52.96 10.44
N ARG A 57 2.29 -54.00 11.26
CA ARG A 57 2.84 -54.12 12.63
C ARG A 57 4.32 -54.48 12.56
N VAL A 58 5.17 -53.97 13.46
CA VAL A 58 6.28 -54.74 14.09
C VAL A 58 6.69 -54.11 15.45
N ARG A 59 6.49 -54.89 16.54
CA ARG A 59 7.28 -55.13 17.78
C ARG A 59 7.85 -53.90 18.54
N ARG A 60 7.45 -53.60 19.78
CA ARG A 60 7.58 -54.32 21.09
C ARG A 60 9.03 -54.67 21.43
N ASP A 61 9.61 -53.94 22.38
CA ASP A 61 10.41 -54.56 23.43
C ASP A 61 10.28 -53.81 24.76
N GLU A 62 10.05 -54.60 25.81
CA GLU A 62 9.91 -54.23 27.23
C GLU A 62 11.19 -54.67 27.96
N ARG A 63 11.54 -53.91 29.01
CA ARG A 63 12.28 -54.23 30.26
C ARG A 63 13.34 -53.15 30.54
N ASP A 64 13.62 -52.73 31.77
CA ASP A 64 13.42 -53.38 33.08
C ASP A 64 13.33 -52.35 34.23
N ARG A 65 12.85 -52.85 35.37
CA ARG A 65 12.58 -52.14 36.63
C ARG A 65 13.84 -51.88 37.46
N GLY A 66 13.79 -50.85 38.31
CA GLY A 66 14.75 -50.67 39.41
C GLY A 66 14.22 -49.70 40.48
N VAL A 67 13.77 -50.25 41.61
CA VAL A 67 13.29 -49.55 42.81
C VAL A 67 14.49 -49.20 43.71
N GLY A 68 14.51 -48.00 44.30
CA GLY A 68 15.44 -47.64 45.37
C GLY A 68 14.94 -46.47 46.21
N ARG A 69 14.65 -46.73 47.49
CA ARG A 69 14.15 -45.79 48.50
C ARG A 69 15.26 -44.88 49.05
N GLY A 70 14.91 -43.61 49.25
CA GLY A 70 15.16 -42.85 50.49
C GLY A 70 16.54 -42.24 50.71
N ARG A 71 16.61 -40.90 50.74
CA ARG A 71 17.06 -40.14 51.92
C ARG A 71 16.76 -38.65 51.78
N GLU A 72 16.10 -38.16 52.80
CA GLU A 72 15.77 -36.77 53.07
C GLU A 72 17.02 -36.06 53.60
N THR A 73 17.44 -34.97 52.95
CA THR A 73 18.44 -34.02 53.49
C THR A 73 17.94 -32.60 53.26
N ARG A 74 17.76 -31.88 54.37
CA ARG A 74 17.38 -30.47 54.43
C ARG A 74 18.57 -29.54 54.16
N HIS A 75 18.23 -28.37 53.58
CA HIS A 75 18.92 -27.06 53.52
C HIS A 75 20.03 -26.85 52.47
N PRO A 76 20.28 -25.58 52.01
CA PRO A 76 19.66 -24.30 52.39
C PRO A 76 19.04 -23.48 51.24
N ARG A 77 18.32 -22.42 51.61
CA ARG A 77 17.78 -21.39 50.72
C ARG A 77 18.93 -20.60 50.07
N GLU A 78 19.05 -20.69 48.75
CA GLU A 78 19.82 -19.74 47.96
C GLU A 78 18.88 -18.70 47.36
N ALA A 79 19.12 -17.45 47.71
CA ALA A 79 18.40 -16.29 47.22
C ALA A 79 18.59 -16.18 45.70
N HIS A 80 17.49 -16.25 44.95
CA HIS A 80 17.46 -15.76 43.58
C HIS A 80 17.68 -14.24 43.61
N PRO A 81 18.69 -13.70 42.92
CA PRO A 81 18.66 -12.29 42.60
C PRO A 81 17.47 -12.07 41.69
N ALA A 82 16.52 -11.25 42.17
CA ALA A 82 15.54 -10.63 41.31
C ALA A 82 16.32 -9.91 40.20
N HIS A 83 16.28 -10.44 38.99
CA HIS A 83 16.71 -9.70 37.82
C HIS A 83 15.68 -8.58 37.65
N GLU A 84 16.03 -7.43 38.21
CA GLU A 84 15.38 -6.16 37.94
C GLU A 84 15.27 -6.00 36.42
N ALA A 85 14.05 -6.15 35.92
CA ALA A 85 13.64 -5.65 34.61
C ALA A 85 13.65 -4.12 34.70
N GLY A 86 14.85 -3.55 34.65
CA GLY A 86 15.08 -2.12 34.59
C GLY A 86 14.40 -1.53 33.36
N HIS A 87 13.65 -0.45 33.59
CA HIS A 87 12.83 0.31 32.65
C HIS A 87 13.62 1.00 31.52
N ALA A 88 14.39 0.25 30.72
CA ALA A 88 15.16 0.79 29.60
C ALA A 88 14.31 1.15 28.36
N GLY A 89 12.98 0.91 28.40
CA GLY A 89 12.08 1.09 27.25
C GLY A 89 11.21 2.36 27.26
N GLU A 90 11.10 3.04 28.39
CA GLU A 90 10.14 4.15 28.58
C GLU A 90 10.52 5.46 27.87
N PRO A 91 11.79 5.94 27.87
CA PRO A 91 12.13 7.18 27.18
C PRO A 91 12.17 7.05 25.65
N ASP A 92 12.45 5.86 25.11
CA ASP A 92 12.53 5.63 23.65
C ASP A 92 11.14 5.48 23.03
N GLN A 93 10.20 4.79 23.71
CA GLN A 93 8.82 4.68 23.26
C GLN A 93 8.07 6.02 23.29
N VAL A 94 8.28 6.82 24.34
CA VAL A 94 7.71 8.17 24.43
C VAL A 94 8.20 9.01 23.25
N ARG A 95 9.50 8.99 22.95
CA ARG A 95 10.06 9.70 21.79
C ARG A 95 9.50 9.25 20.45
N VAL A 96 9.36 7.95 20.22
CA VAL A 96 8.74 7.43 18.99
C VAL A 96 7.28 7.88 18.88
N SER A 97 6.52 7.80 19.98
CA SER A 97 5.13 8.24 20.01
C SER A 97 4.97 9.74 19.78
N ASP A 98 5.89 10.56 20.29
CA ASP A 98 5.89 12.01 20.09
C ASP A 98 6.11 12.38 18.62
N VAL A 99 7.08 11.75 17.95
CA VAL A 99 7.38 12.00 16.54
C VAL A 99 6.21 11.56 15.65
N LEU A 100 5.57 10.43 15.96
CA LEU A 100 4.38 9.96 15.23
C LEU A 100 3.17 10.86 15.48
N ALA A 101 2.97 11.30 16.72
CA ALA A 101 1.90 12.22 17.07
C ALA A 101 2.11 13.60 16.42
N GLU A 102 3.34 14.11 16.38
CA GLU A 102 3.68 15.35 15.67
C GLU A 102 3.34 15.23 14.19
N GLY A 103 3.67 14.11 13.54
CA GLY A 103 3.31 13.84 12.14
C GLY A 103 1.79 13.82 11.88
N ALA A 104 0.99 13.50 12.89
CA ALA A 104 -0.47 13.43 12.78
C ALA A 104 -1.22 14.69 13.26
N ARG A 105 -0.60 15.53 14.10
CA ARG A 105 -1.29 16.69 14.73
C ARG A 105 -1.56 17.81 13.73
N GLY A 106 -2.83 18.25 13.68
CA GLY A 106 -3.26 19.44 12.93
C GLY A 106 -3.06 19.35 11.42
N ALA A 107 -2.71 18.16 10.91
CA ALA A 107 -2.58 17.90 9.50
C ALA A 107 -3.95 17.72 8.85
N ASP A 108 -4.07 18.15 7.59
CA ASP A 108 -5.18 17.68 6.78
C ASP A 108 -5.12 16.14 6.69
N PRO A 109 -6.25 15.43 6.81
CA PRO A 109 -6.41 14.03 6.47
C PRO A 109 -5.50 13.49 5.34
N ALA A 110 -5.42 14.21 4.21
CA ALA A 110 -4.64 13.81 3.04
C ALA A 110 -3.12 13.92 3.22
N GLU A 111 -2.64 14.75 4.15
CA GLU A 111 -1.20 14.96 4.41
C GLU A 111 -0.61 13.95 5.40
N ILE A 112 -1.45 13.31 6.21
CA ILE A 112 -1.01 12.39 7.28
C ILE A 112 -0.10 11.27 6.75
N PRO A 113 -0.43 10.56 5.65
CA PRO A 113 0.43 9.47 5.16
C PRO A 113 1.84 9.96 4.78
N GLY A 114 1.95 11.14 4.17
CA GLY A 114 3.23 11.74 3.82
C GLY A 114 4.05 12.14 5.06
N LYS A 115 3.40 12.76 6.04
CA LYS A 115 4.06 13.11 7.33
C LYS A 115 4.55 11.88 8.08
N LEU A 116 3.79 10.78 8.05
CA LEU A 116 4.21 9.51 8.63
C LEU A 116 5.37 8.86 7.87
N CYS A 117 5.46 9.00 6.54
CA CYS A 117 6.65 8.59 5.79
C CYS A 117 7.90 9.38 6.22
N VAL A 118 7.77 10.70 6.39
CA VAL A 118 8.87 11.54 6.89
C VAL A 118 9.26 11.16 8.33
N ALA A 119 8.28 10.86 9.19
CA ALA A 119 8.53 10.38 10.54
C ALA A 119 9.29 9.04 10.53
N ALA A 120 8.94 8.11 9.63
CA ALA A 120 9.63 6.83 9.48
C ALA A 120 11.12 7.03 9.18
N VAL A 121 11.44 7.92 8.23
CA VAL A 121 12.83 8.26 7.86
C VAL A 121 13.60 8.90 9.03
N ARG A 122 12.94 9.67 9.90
CA ARG A 122 13.58 10.23 11.10
C ARG A 122 13.86 9.20 12.20
N LEU A 123 13.03 8.16 12.29
CA LEU A 123 13.07 7.16 13.37
C LEU A 123 13.92 5.93 13.04
N LEU A 124 14.15 5.66 11.75
CA LEU A 124 14.78 4.44 11.25
C LEU A 124 16.02 4.78 10.41
N PRO A 125 17.01 3.88 10.33
CA PRO A 125 18.21 4.08 9.50
C PRO A 125 17.93 3.83 8.01
N VAL A 126 16.99 4.58 7.45
CA VAL A 126 16.51 4.47 6.07
C VAL A 126 16.57 5.85 5.42
N ALA A 127 16.81 5.89 4.11
CA ALA A 127 16.92 7.13 3.37
C ALA A 127 15.55 7.67 2.94
N ASP A 128 14.62 6.78 2.59
CA ASP A 128 13.31 7.15 2.09
C ASP A 128 12.23 6.17 2.56
N ALA A 129 10.97 6.60 2.46
CA ALA A 129 9.80 5.78 2.74
C ALA A 129 8.66 6.10 1.76
N SER A 130 7.88 5.09 1.41
CA SER A 130 6.61 5.25 0.68
C SER A 130 5.50 4.44 1.33
N VAL A 131 4.27 4.89 1.12
CA VAL A 131 3.08 4.14 1.51
C VAL A 131 2.20 3.94 0.29
N SER A 132 1.73 2.71 0.14
CA SER A 132 0.85 2.30 -0.96
C SER A 132 -0.38 1.61 -0.39
N LEU A 133 -1.54 1.86 -0.99
CA LEU A 133 -2.76 1.10 -0.73
C LEU A 133 -2.89 -0.05 -1.72
N ARG A 134 -3.51 -1.14 -1.31
CA ARG A 134 -3.82 -2.25 -2.21
C ARG A 134 -5.25 -2.09 -2.71
N SER A 135 -5.40 -1.88 -4.01
CA SER A 135 -6.70 -1.81 -4.67
C SER A 135 -6.77 -2.84 -5.80
N ASN A 136 -7.76 -3.74 -5.74
CA ASN A 136 -8.02 -4.83 -6.70
C ASN A 136 -6.81 -5.71 -7.10
N GLY A 137 -5.73 -5.73 -6.29
CA GLY A 137 -4.52 -6.52 -6.55
C GLY A 137 -3.30 -5.72 -7.02
N MET A 138 -3.46 -4.41 -7.25
CA MET A 138 -2.38 -3.47 -7.55
C MET A 138 -2.02 -2.62 -6.32
N PRO A 139 -0.73 -2.43 -6.00
CA PRO A 139 -0.30 -1.36 -5.11
C PRO A 139 -0.52 -0.01 -5.81
N VAL A 140 -1.13 0.93 -5.11
CA VAL A 140 -1.31 2.32 -5.54
C VAL A 140 -0.57 3.19 -4.55
N GLN A 141 0.46 3.90 -5.02
CA GLN A 141 1.22 4.78 -4.16
C GLN A 141 0.32 5.92 -3.65
N LEU A 142 0.24 6.04 -2.34
CA LEU A 142 -0.56 7.03 -1.65
C LEU A 142 0.26 8.27 -1.31
N SER A 143 1.47 8.07 -0.80
CA SER A 143 2.41 9.14 -0.46
C SER A 143 3.83 8.61 -0.30
N SER A 144 4.79 9.52 -0.26
CA SER A 144 6.22 9.21 -0.17
C SER A 144 6.98 10.34 0.49
N SER A 145 8.10 10.02 1.15
CA SER A 145 9.01 11.01 1.71
C SER A 145 9.86 11.72 0.64
N SER A 146 9.99 11.14 -0.55
CA SER A 146 10.80 11.69 -1.65
C SER A 146 10.33 11.19 -3.02
N ALA A 147 10.74 11.88 -4.09
CA ALA A 147 10.50 11.45 -5.46
C ALA A 147 11.15 10.11 -5.79
N ARG A 148 12.28 9.77 -5.14
CA ARG A 148 12.93 8.46 -5.31
C ARG A 148 12.08 7.34 -4.72
N ALA A 149 11.54 7.51 -3.51
CA ALA A 149 10.61 6.56 -2.93
C ALA A 149 9.33 6.42 -3.76
N ALA A 150 8.84 7.52 -4.33
CA ALA A 150 7.70 7.47 -5.24
C ALA A 150 7.98 6.57 -6.45
N HIS A 151 9.06 6.88 -7.16
CA HIS A 151 9.49 6.10 -8.33
C HIS A 151 9.65 4.60 -8.02
N LEU A 152 10.21 4.24 -6.85
CA LEU A 152 10.38 2.84 -6.45
C LEU A 152 9.06 2.14 -6.10
N ALA A 153 8.08 2.86 -5.55
CA ALA A 153 6.75 2.33 -5.33
C ALA A 153 6.04 2.04 -6.66
N ASP A 154 6.10 3.00 -7.60
CA ASP A 154 5.55 2.85 -8.95
C ASP A 154 6.22 1.72 -9.72
N LEU A 155 7.54 1.56 -9.57
CA LEU A 155 8.30 0.46 -10.16
C LEU A 155 7.79 -0.90 -9.67
N GLN A 156 7.59 -1.11 -8.36
CA GLN A 156 7.05 -2.36 -7.85
C GLN A 156 5.62 -2.62 -8.34
N ALA A 157 4.79 -1.58 -8.44
CA ALA A 157 3.43 -1.70 -8.98
C ALA A 157 3.42 -2.07 -10.47
N THR A 158 4.30 -1.45 -11.24
CA THR A 158 4.47 -1.68 -12.69
C THR A 158 5.04 -3.07 -12.96
N LEU A 159 6.04 -3.51 -12.20
CA LEU A 159 6.57 -4.87 -12.33
C LEU A 159 5.58 -5.93 -11.85
N GLY A 160 4.67 -5.57 -10.93
CA GLY A 160 3.81 -6.53 -10.26
C GLY A 160 4.58 -7.50 -9.37
N ASP A 161 5.83 -7.16 -9.04
CA ASP A 161 6.75 -7.96 -8.26
C ASP A 161 7.68 -7.06 -7.43
N GLY A 162 8.17 -7.58 -6.32
CA GLY A 162 9.00 -6.86 -5.37
C GLY A 162 8.67 -7.13 -3.90
N PRO A 163 9.44 -6.55 -2.97
CA PRO A 163 9.20 -6.65 -1.53
C PRO A 163 7.78 -6.27 -1.11
N CYS A 164 7.22 -5.17 -1.64
CA CYS A 164 5.88 -4.69 -1.26
C CYS A 164 4.79 -5.66 -1.71
N THR A 165 4.88 -6.16 -2.95
CA THR A 165 3.97 -7.16 -3.50
C THR A 165 4.05 -8.45 -2.68
N SER A 166 5.25 -8.85 -2.28
CA SER A 166 5.45 -10.02 -1.42
C SER A 166 4.84 -9.84 -0.04
N ALA A 167 5.08 -8.70 0.62
CA ALA A 167 4.52 -8.39 1.94
C ALA A 167 2.99 -8.32 1.91
N ALA A 168 2.41 -7.74 0.85
CA ALA A 168 0.97 -7.70 0.64
C ALA A 168 0.36 -9.10 0.45
N LYS A 169 1.05 -9.98 -0.29
CA LYS A 169 0.60 -11.37 -0.52
C LYS A 169 0.69 -12.22 0.75
N THR A 170 1.80 -12.14 1.48
CA THR A 170 2.03 -12.96 2.69
C THR A 170 1.39 -12.37 3.94
N ARG A 171 1.02 -11.09 3.93
CA ARG A 171 0.60 -10.30 5.10
C ARG A 171 1.67 -10.29 6.21
N ALA A 172 2.93 -10.41 5.83
CA ALA A 172 4.05 -10.43 6.74
C ALA A 172 5.15 -9.46 6.29
N ALA A 173 5.90 -8.93 7.25
CA ALA A 173 7.04 -8.07 6.95
C ALA A 173 8.04 -8.81 6.05
N VAL A 174 8.52 -8.12 5.00
CA VAL A 174 9.54 -8.62 4.09
C VAL A 174 10.75 -7.72 4.19
N LEU A 175 11.89 -8.30 4.57
CA LEU A 175 13.15 -7.59 4.75
C LEU A 175 14.13 -8.01 3.66
N ALA A 176 14.19 -7.25 2.57
CA ALA A 176 15.19 -7.41 1.53
C ALA A 176 16.46 -6.66 1.96
N THR A 177 17.43 -7.39 2.51
CA THR A 177 18.58 -6.80 3.19
C THR A 177 19.74 -6.47 2.25
N ASP A 178 19.79 -7.08 1.06
CA ASP A 178 20.78 -6.75 0.04
C ASP A 178 20.24 -7.00 -1.37
N LEU A 179 19.91 -5.93 -2.09
CA LEU A 179 19.48 -5.98 -3.49
C LEU A 179 20.63 -6.01 -4.49
N THR A 180 21.89 -5.91 -4.04
CA THR A 180 23.03 -5.93 -4.95
C THR A 180 23.47 -7.33 -5.34
N SER A 181 23.19 -8.32 -4.49
CA SER A 181 23.60 -9.70 -4.68
C SER A 181 22.83 -10.67 -3.78
N GLY A 182 22.94 -11.96 -4.08
CA GLY A 182 22.42 -13.03 -3.23
C GLY A 182 20.90 -13.20 -3.32
N PRO A 183 20.28 -13.82 -2.31
CA PRO A 183 18.93 -14.37 -2.43
C PRO A 183 17.85 -13.30 -2.65
N ASP A 184 18.03 -12.08 -2.12
CA ASP A 184 17.08 -10.99 -2.32
C ASP A 184 17.16 -10.45 -3.76
N ALA A 185 18.37 -10.33 -4.32
CA ALA A 185 18.56 -9.97 -5.72
C ALA A 185 18.01 -11.07 -6.66
N ASP A 186 18.21 -12.35 -6.33
CA ASP A 186 17.71 -13.47 -7.12
C ASP A 186 16.18 -13.60 -7.05
N ARG A 187 15.58 -13.21 -5.91
CA ARG A 187 14.14 -13.27 -5.69
C ARG A 187 13.38 -12.21 -6.49
N TRP A 188 13.97 -11.03 -6.68
CA TRP A 188 13.37 -9.92 -7.41
C TRP A 188 14.35 -9.30 -8.40
N PRO A 189 14.82 -10.03 -9.43
CA PRO A 189 15.99 -9.63 -10.23
C PRO A 189 15.80 -8.30 -10.96
N VAL A 190 14.63 -8.09 -11.56
CA VAL A 190 14.34 -6.84 -12.29
C VAL A 190 14.23 -5.66 -11.33
N PHE A 191 13.48 -5.83 -10.23
CA PHE A 191 13.34 -4.78 -9.21
C PHE A 191 14.69 -4.45 -8.56
N ALA A 192 15.48 -5.46 -8.19
CA ALA A 192 16.79 -5.30 -7.57
C ALA A 192 17.75 -4.52 -8.48
N GLN A 193 17.79 -4.83 -9.79
CA GLN A 193 18.58 -4.09 -10.75
C GLN A 193 18.17 -2.61 -10.83
N GLN A 194 16.87 -2.33 -10.95
CA GLN A 194 16.37 -0.95 -11.09
C GLN A 194 16.51 -0.15 -9.78
N ALA A 195 16.22 -0.77 -8.63
CA ALA A 195 16.40 -0.17 -7.31
C ALA A 195 17.87 0.15 -7.03
N THR A 196 18.80 -0.75 -7.42
CA THR A 196 20.24 -0.50 -7.27
C THR A 196 20.74 0.61 -8.20
N ALA A 197 20.23 0.70 -9.42
CA ALA A 197 20.48 1.84 -10.30
C ALA A 197 20.00 3.17 -9.71
N ALA A 198 18.88 3.17 -8.97
CA ALA A 198 18.36 4.32 -8.22
C ALA A 198 19.10 4.60 -6.88
N GLY A 199 20.15 3.84 -6.56
CA GLY A 199 20.93 4.05 -5.34
C GLY A 199 20.36 3.40 -4.07
N VAL A 200 19.35 2.52 -4.20
CA VAL A 200 18.82 1.73 -3.08
C VAL A 200 19.52 0.37 -3.04
N ARG A 201 19.76 -0.13 -1.83
CA ARG A 201 20.50 -1.37 -1.57
C ARG A 201 19.76 -2.33 -0.65
N ALA A 202 18.82 -1.84 0.15
CA ALA A 202 17.94 -2.67 0.96
C ALA A 202 16.53 -2.04 1.03
N VAL A 203 15.51 -2.89 1.14
CA VAL A 203 14.09 -2.50 1.19
C VAL A 203 13.38 -3.32 2.26
N TYR A 204 12.59 -2.64 3.09
CA TYR A 204 11.78 -3.29 4.13
C TYR A 204 10.33 -2.93 3.91
N ALA A 205 9.52 -3.91 3.52
CA ALA A 205 8.10 -3.74 3.28
C ALA A 205 7.30 -4.25 4.48
N MET A 206 6.55 -3.35 5.10
CA MET A 206 5.69 -3.62 6.24
C MET A 206 4.22 -3.65 5.78
N PRO A 207 3.49 -4.74 5.99
CA PRO A 207 2.07 -4.78 5.64
C PRO A 207 1.28 -3.80 6.53
N LEU A 208 0.33 -3.10 5.93
CA LEU A 208 -0.63 -2.25 6.62
C LEU A 208 -1.96 -3.00 6.73
N GLY A 209 -2.49 -3.10 7.94
CA GLY A 209 -3.71 -3.85 8.21
C GLY A 209 -3.60 -4.74 9.44
N ASN A 210 -4.22 -5.92 9.38
CA ASN A 210 -4.22 -6.93 10.43
C ASN A 210 -3.92 -8.32 9.85
N ASP A 211 -3.90 -9.34 10.70
CA ASP A 211 -3.57 -10.72 10.33
C ASP A 211 -4.44 -11.31 9.21
N THR A 212 -5.64 -10.78 9.00
CA THR A 212 -6.61 -11.26 7.99
C THR A 212 -6.66 -10.39 6.73
N VAL A 213 -6.42 -9.09 6.87
CA VAL A 213 -6.57 -8.10 5.78
C VAL A 213 -5.34 -7.21 5.71
N CYS A 214 -4.73 -7.17 4.52
CA CYS A 214 -3.70 -6.19 4.16
C CYS A 214 -4.31 -5.12 3.26
N VAL A 215 -4.40 -3.89 3.76
CA VAL A 215 -4.95 -2.73 3.03
C VAL A 215 -3.87 -1.99 2.23
N GLY A 216 -2.59 -2.27 2.48
CA GLY A 216 -1.48 -1.58 1.82
C GLY A 216 -0.12 -2.00 2.36
N THR A 217 0.94 -1.28 1.99
CA THR A 217 2.29 -1.48 2.52
C THR A 217 2.95 -0.14 2.85
N LEU A 218 3.80 -0.15 3.86
CA LEU A 218 4.81 0.86 4.12
C LEU A 218 6.16 0.29 3.70
N ASP A 219 6.78 0.89 2.69
CA ASP A 219 8.08 0.47 2.18
C ASP A 219 9.14 1.46 2.65
N LEU A 220 10.25 0.92 3.16
CA LEU A 220 11.36 1.68 3.72
C LEU A 220 12.62 1.36 2.94
N TYR A 221 13.29 2.38 2.40
CA TYR A 221 14.40 2.23 1.46
C TYR A 221 15.71 2.67 2.09
N ARG A 222 16.75 1.85 1.94
CA ARG A 222 18.10 2.13 2.47
C ARG A 222 19.13 2.14 1.35
N ASP A 223 20.11 3.01 1.45
CA ASP A 223 21.20 3.24 0.49
C ASP A 223 22.43 2.33 0.68
N VAL A 224 22.45 1.56 1.77
CA VAL A 224 23.47 0.57 2.08
C VAL A 224 22.84 -0.80 2.37
N PRO A 225 23.51 -1.92 2.04
CA PRO A 225 23.07 -3.24 2.44
C PRO A 225 23.04 -3.42 3.97
N GLY A 226 22.33 -4.45 4.41
CA GLY A 226 22.25 -4.91 5.79
C GLY A 226 20.86 -4.72 6.38
N GLY A 227 20.44 -5.64 7.26
CA GLY A 227 19.10 -5.63 7.85
C GLY A 227 18.87 -4.60 8.95
N LEU A 228 17.60 -4.50 9.37
CA LEU A 228 17.19 -3.79 10.57
C LEU A 228 17.45 -4.61 11.83
N THR A 229 17.88 -3.96 12.90
CA THR A 229 17.95 -4.57 14.23
C THR A 229 16.54 -4.90 14.75
N ARG A 230 16.45 -5.81 15.73
CA ARG A 230 15.14 -6.12 16.37
C ARG A 230 14.41 -4.89 16.90
N ARG A 231 15.14 -3.87 17.34
CA ARG A 231 14.56 -2.62 17.83
C ARG A 231 13.97 -1.80 16.68
N GLU A 232 14.70 -1.68 15.58
CA GLU A 232 14.26 -0.96 14.39
C GLU A 232 13.09 -1.65 13.70
N VAL A 233 13.06 -2.99 13.66
CA VAL A 233 11.88 -3.73 13.17
C VAL A 233 10.63 -3.39 13.99
N ARG A 234 10.72 -3.37 15.33
CA ARG A 234 9.58 -2.97 16.17
C ARG A 234 9.13 -1.53 15.94
N ILE A 235 10.06 -0.62 15.68
CA ILE A 235 9.74 0.78 15.35
C ILE A 235 9.02 0.83 13.99
N ALA A 236 9.50 0.09 12.98
CA ALA A 236 8.86 0.01 11.67
C ALA A 236 7.43 -0.57 11.76
N GLU A 237 7.24 -1.62 12.56
CA GLU A 237 5.92 -2.20 12.84
C GLU A 237 4.99 -1.21 13.55
N LEU A 238 5.51 -0.41 14.48
CA LEU A 238 4.73 0.63 15.17
C LEU A 238 4.32 1.74 14.21
N VAL A 239 5.22 2.20 13.35
CA VAL A 239 4.92 3.19 12.30
C VAL A 239 3.84 2.64 11.36
N ALA A 240 3.98 1.38 10.92
CA ALA A 240 2.99 0.70 10.08
C ALA A 240 1.62 0.57 10.78
N SER A 241 1.62 0.32 12.09
CA SER A 241 0.38 0.26 12.88
C SER A 241 -0.31 1.62 12.97
N VAL A 242 0.44 2.70 13.23
CA VAL A 242 -0.11 4.07 13.25
C VAL A 242 -0.61 4.47 11.87
N MET A 243 0.15 4.16 10.81
CA MET A 243 -0.27 4.35 9.42
C MET A 243 -1.58 3.62 9.13
N THR A 244 -1.71 2.36 9.56
CA THR A 244 -2.95 1.57 9.39
C THR A 244 -4.15 2.23 10.06
N VAL A 245 -3.99 2.71 11.29
CA VAL A 245 -5.05 3.42 12.01
C VAL A 245 -5.45 4.71 11.30
N ALA A 246 -4.46 5.50 10.85
CA ALA A 246 -4.72 6.73 10.10
C ALA A 246 -5.51 6.43 8.82
N LEU A 247 -5.05 5.49 7.99
CA LEU A 247 -5.72 5.11 6.73
C LEU A 247 -7.14 4.58 6.96
N THR A 248 -7.35 3.81 8.02
CA THR A 248 -8.68 3.28 8.37
C THR A 248 -9.62 4.40 8.82
N ALA A 249 -9.12 5.37 9.59
CA ALA A 249 -9.90 6.54 10.01
C ALA A 249 -10.26 7.43 8.81
N LEU A 250 -9.33 7.59 7.87
CA LEU A 250 -9.55 8.31 6.63
C LEU A 250 -10.65 7.66 5.80
N ALA A 251 -10.58 6.35 5.56
CA ALA A 251 -11.61 5.62 4.82
C ALA A 251 -13.02 5.80 5.40
N ARG A 252 -13.17 5.74 6.73
CA ARG A 252 -14.46 5.98 7.42
C ARG A 252 -14.94 7.42 7.36
N GLY A 253 -14.04 8.39 7.35
CA GLY A 253 -14.37 9.80 7.19
C GLY A 253 -14.93 10.12 5.80
N GLN A 254 -14.46 9.41 4.77
CA GLN A 254 -14.93 9.55 3.39
C GLN A 254 -16.34 9.01 3.18
N GLU A 255 -16.74 7.93 3.88
CA GLU A 255 -18.12 7.40 3.83
C GLU A 255 -19.17 8.41 4.33
N ASN A 256 -18.75 9.44 5.08
CA ASN A 256 -19.62 10.42 5.73
C ASN A 256 -19.47 11.86 5.20
N GLY A 257 -18.61 12.10 4.20
CA GLY A 257 -18.33 13.44 3.65
C GLY A 257 -18.90 13.68 2.24
N PRO A 258 -18.99 14.94 1.76
CA PRO A 258 -19.40 15.24 0.39
C PRO A 258 -18.40 14.66 -0.62
N ALA A 259 -18.93 14.04 -1.68
CA ALA A 259 -18.19 13.18 -2.63
C ALA A 259 -17.14 13.92 -3.51
N ASP A 260 -17.05 15.24 -3.46
CA ASP A 260 -16.21 16.04 -4.37
C ASP A 260 -14.79 16.35 -3.83
N ASP A 261 -14.52 16.20 -2.52
CA ASP A 261 -13.20 16.49 -1.89
C ASP A 261 -12.34 15.24 -1.63
N LEU A 262 -12.65 14.13 -2.31
CA LEU A 262 -12.05 12.83 -2.03
C LEU A 262 -10.65 12.73 -2.66
N TRP A 263 -9.60 13.05 -1.92
CA TRP A 263 -8.20 12.80 -2.29
C TRP A 263 -7.95 11.32 -2.68
N LEU A 264 -8.64 10.38 -2.03
CA LEU A 264 -8.69 8.95 -2.40
C LEU A 264 -9.35 8.71 -3.77
N SER A 265 -10.27 9.57 -4.22
CA SER A 265 -10.87 9.47 -5.56
C SER A 265 -9.91 9.88 -6.66
N GLY A 266 -8.91 10.72 -6.39
CA GLY A 266 -7.82 10.97 -7.36
C GLY A 266 -6.98 9.71 -7.61
N LEU A 267 -6.67 8.96 -6.54
CA LEU A 267 -6.03 7.64 -6.62
C LEU A 267 -6.95 6.58 -7.21
N GLY A 268 -8.25 6.68 -6.91
CA GLY A 268 -9.31 5.88 -7.51
C GLY A 268 -9.39 6.07 -9.03
N LYS A 269 -9.34 7.31 -9.53
CA LYS A 269 -9.41 7.61 -10.98
C LYS A 269 -8.26 6.99 -11.78
N ALA A 270 -7.02 7.12 -11.31
CA ALA A 270 -5.88 6.50 -11.99
C ALA A 270 -5.98 4.97 -12.00
N HIS A 271 -6.56 4.39 -10.95
CA HIS A 271 -6.81 2.95 -10.86
C HIS A 271 -8.00 2.51 -11.73
N ASP A 272 -9.09 3.27 -11.76
CA ASP A 272 -10.22 3.05 -12.65
C ASP A 272 -9.74 3.00 -14.10
N GLU A 273 -8.84 3.90 -14.50
CA GLU A 273 -8.23 3.88 -15.83
C GLU A 273 -7.40 2.60 -16.06
N VAL A 274 -6.62 2.11 -15.08
CA VAL A 274 -5.90 0.83 -15.21
C VAL A 274 -6.86 -0.34 -15.43
N TYR A 275 -7.95 -0.46 -14.67
CA TYR A 275 -8.90 -1.57 -14.85
C TYR A 275 -9.74 -1.42 -16.10
N GLN A 276 -10.08 -0.19 -16.50
CA GLN A 276 -10.70 0.09 -17.79
C GLN A 276 -9.78 -0.31 -18.93
N ALA A 277 -8.50 0.07 -18.88
CA ALA A 277 -7.49 -0.34 -19.85
C ALA A 277 -7.33 -1.87 -19.90
N VAL A 278 -7.26 -2.54 -18.74
CA VAL A 278 -7.22 -4.01 -18.66
C VAL A 278 -8.45 -4.61 -19.34
N GLY A 279 -9.66 -4.10 -19.06
CA GLY A 279 -10.89 -4.55 -19.72
C GLY A 279 -10.87 -4.33 -21.24
N MET A 280 -10.34 -3.19 -21.69
CA MET A 280 -10.15 -2.90 -23.13
C MET A 280 -9.14 -3.87 -23.76
N ILE A 281 -8.02 -4.16 -23.10
CA ILE A 281 -6.98 -5.10 -23.57
C ILE A 281 -7.53 -6.53 -23.61
N MET A 282 -8.32 -6.94 -22.61
CA MET A 282 -9.00 -8.25 -22.61
C MET A 282 -9.85 -8.43 -23.87
N VAL A 283 -10.62 -7.40 -24.26
CA VAL A 283 -11.44 -7.44 -25.49
C VAL A 283 -10.58 -7.41 -26.75
N GLN A 284 -9.53 -6.57 -26.78
CA GLN A 284 -8.64 -6.44 -27.94
C GLN A 284 -7.87 -7.75 -28.24
N LEU A 285 -7.32 -8.38 -27.20
CA LEU A 285 -6.50 -9.58 -27.33
C LEU A 285 -7.28 -10.89 -27.13
N GLY A 286 -8.47 -10.84 -26.55
CA GLY A 286 -9.27 -12.03 -26.18
C GLY A 286 -8.58 -12.88 -25.11
N VAL A 287 -8.03 -12.23 -24.08
CA VAL A 287 -7.31 -12.85 -22.96
C VAL A 287 -8.03 -12.57 -21.64
N ASP A 288 -7.65 -13.28 -20.57
CA ASP A 288 -8.15 -13.01 -19.23
C ASP A 288 -7.53 -11.74 -18.62
N SER A 289 -8.03 -11.33 -17.45
CA SER A 289 -7.59 -10.11 -16.77
C SER A 289 -6.13 -10.17 -16.32
N ASP A 290 -5.63 -11.36 -15.97
CA ASP A 290 -4.27 -11.51 -15.45
C ASP A 290 -3.27 -11.34 -16.59
N GLU A 291 -3.53 -11.96 -17.75
CA GLU A 291 -2.74 -11.76 -18.97
C GLU A 291 -2.85 -10.33 -19.50
N ALA A 292 -4.04 -9.73 -19.50
CA ALA A 292 -4.21 -8.33 -19.94
C ALA A 292 -3.44 -7.35 -19.05
N LEU A 293 -3.46 -7.55 -17.72
CA LEU A 293 -2.66 -6.75 -16.79
C LEU A 293 -1.16 -7.00 -16.97
N ALA A 294 -0.76 -8.25 -17.23
CA ALA A 294 0.63 -8.58 -17.55
C ALA A 294 1.10 -7.89 -18.83
N ARG A 295 0.27 -7.85 -19.88
CA ARG A 295 0.54 -7.14 -21.14
C ARG A 295 0.68 -5.63 -20.93
N LEU A 296 -0.24 -5.03 -20.18
CA LEU A 296 -0.18 -3.60 -19.83
C LEU A 296 1.13 -3.27 -19.10
N ARG A 297 1.51 -4.09 -18.11
CA ARG A 297 2.74 -3.92 -17.33
C ARG A 297 4.00 -4.13 -18.17
N ALA A 298 4.01 -5.15 -19.04
CA ALA A 298 5.13 -5.43 -19.92
C ALA A 298 5.38 -4.26 -20.88
N ASP A 299 4.31 -3.69 -21.42
CA ASP A 299 4.37 -2.53 -22.30
C ASP A 299 4.87 -1.27 -21.57
N ALA A 300 4.32 -0.98 -20.39
CA ALA A 300 4.79 0.10 -19.53
C ALA A 300 6.28 -0.03 -19.19
N PHE A 301 6.71 -1.24 -18.83
CA PHE A 301 8.11 -1.52 -18.55
C PHE A 301 9.00 -1.34 -19.79
N ALA A 302 8.58 -1.82 -20.96
CA ALA A 302 9.34 -1.69 -22.20
C ALA A 302 9.56 -0.22 -22.61
N ASP A 303 8.57 0.63 -22.38
CA ASP A 303 8.62 2.06 -22.71
C ASP A 303 9.19 2.94 -21.56
N SER A 304 9.64 2.34 -20.45
CA SER A 304 10.10 3.07 -19.24
C SER A 304 9.04 4.02 -18.67
N ARG A 305 7.78 3.62 -18.74
CA ARG A 305 6.60 4.34 -18.25
C ARG A 305 5.96 3.57 -17.11
N THR A 306 5.09 4.24 -16.37
CA THR A 306 4.29 3.61 -15.32
C THR A 306 3.04 2.95 -15.91
N ALA A 307 2.53 1.90 -15.25
CA ALA A 307 1.30 1.25 -15.68
C ALA A 307 0.09 2.22 -15.76
N PRO A 308 -0.11 3.20 -14.85
CA PRO A 308 -1.14 4.22 -15.00
C PRO A 308 -0.99 5.10 -16.24
N GLU A 309 0.23 5.49 -16.61
CA GLU A 309 0.46 6.29 -17.84
C GLU A 309 0.09 5.52 -19.11
N VAL A 310 0.43 4.23 -19.18
CA VAL A 310 0.03 3.40 -20.33
C VAL A 310 -1.48 3.15 -20.32
N ALA A 311 -2.06 2.91 -19.15
CA ALA A 311 -3.50 2.74 -19.03
C ALA A 311 -4.27 3.96 -19.52
N HIS A 312 -3.79 5.16 -19.18
CA HIS A 312 -4.32 6.41 -19.69
C HIS A 312 -4.33 6.42 -21.22
N ASP A 313 -3.21 6.11 -21.86
CA ASP A 313 -3.14 6.06 -23.33
C ASP A 313 -4.09 5.04 -23.95
N VAL A 314 -4.32 3.90 -23.29
CA VAL A 314 -5.29 2.89 -23.76
C VAL A 314 -6.71 3.41 -23.67
N VAL A 315 -7.10 3.98 -22.52
CA VAL A 315 -8.45 4.54 -22.29
C VAL A 315 -8.74 5.69 -23.24
N TRP A 316 -7.75 6.55 -23.49
CA TRP A 316 -7.85 7.68 -24.41
C TRP A 316 -7.57 7.31 -25.88
N HIS A 317 -7.46 6.00 -26.18
CA HIS A 317 -7.26 5.46 -27.53
C HIS A 317 -6.00 5.98 -28.24
N LEU A 318 -5.01 6.45 -27.49
CA LEU A 318 -3.68 6.83 -27.96
C LEU A 318 -2.79 5.59 -28.19
N LYS A 319 -3.09 4.48 -27.51
CA LYS A 319 -2.41 3.19 -27.67
C LYS A 319 -3.40 2.03 -27.78
N ARG A 320 -3.07 1.02 -28.58
CA ARG A 320 -3.83 -0.23 -28.73
C ARG A 320 -2.90 -1.42 -28.63
N PHE A 321 -3.45 -2.54 -28.19
CA PHE A 321 -2.77 -3.83 -28.10
C PHE A 321 -3.30 -4.72 -29.23
N ASP A 322 -2.45 -5.03 -30.20
CA ASP A 322 -2.80 -5.91 -31.31
C ASP A 322 -2.41 -7.36 -30.99
N ARG A 323 -3.11 -8.32 -31.61
CA ARG A 323 -2.70 -9.73 -31.58
C ARG A 323 -1.48 -9.91 -32.48
N ASP A 324 -0.41 -10.48 -31.93
CA ASP A 324 0.76 -10.96 -32.67
C ASP A 324 0.38 -11.98 -33.76
#